data_AF-A0AAU5LQW6-F1
#
_entry.id   AF-A0AAU5LQW6-F1
#
_cell.length_a   1.000
_cell.length_b   1.000
_cell.length_c   1.000
_cell.angle_alpha   90.00
_cell.angle_beta   90.00
_cell.angle_gamma   90.00
#
_symmetry.space_group_name_H-M   'P 1'
#
loop_
_entity.id
_entity.type
_entity.pdbx_description
1 polymer ?
#
loop_
_entity_poly.entity_id
_entity_poly.type
_entity_poly.pdbx_seq_one_letter_code
_entity_poly.pdbx_strand_id
1 'polypeptide(L)'
;MVRLCRRFYRRCANADLPELQRLATTVETWWPEILAFLHTGITNAGSEGTNRVIKTIARDAYGFRNPGNQRLRTRCATTRRARGHLDARQFR
;
A
#
# COMPACT_ATOMS: atom_id res chain seq x y z
N MET A 1 -22.31 -13.75 -0.16
CA MET A 1 -21.32 -13.08 -1.04
C MET A 1 -21.89 -12.70 -2.41
N VAL A 2 -22.31 -13.66 -3.25
CA VAL A 2 -22.73 -13.43 -4.66
C VAL A 2 -23.79 -12.34 -4.87
N ARG A 3 -24.78 -12.23 -3.97
CA ARG A 3 -25.87 -11.24 -4.09
C ARG A 3 -25.42 -9.78 -3.95
N LEU A 4 -24.42 -9.50 -3.12
CA LEU A 4 -23.90 -8.14 -2.89
C LEU A 4 -23.09 -7.64 -4.09
N CYS A 5 -22.22 -8.49 -4.65
CA CYS A 5 -21.45 -8.18 -5.85
C CYS A 5 -22.37 -7.91 -7.05
N ARG A 6 -23.43 -8.71 -7.22
CA ARG A 6 -24.40 -8.51 -8.31
C ARG A 6 -25.14 -7.17 -8.20
N ARG A 7 -25.52 -6.76 -6.98
CA ARG A 7 -26.17 -5.47 -6.73
C ARG A 7 -25.22 -4.29 -6.99
N PHE A 8 -23.94 -4.44 -6.65
CA PHE A 8 -22.91 -3.45 -6.94
C PHE A 8 -22.76 -3.24 -8.45
N TYR A 9 -22.47 -4.30 -9.22
CA TYR A 9 -22.29 -4.19 -10.66
C TYR A 9 -23.53 -3.66 -11.38
N ARG A 10 -24.74 -4.07 -10.95
CA ARG A 10 -25.99 -3.52 -11.50
C ARG A 10 -26.12 -2.02 -11.26
N ARG A 11 -25.70 -1.52 -10.10
CA ARG A 11 -25.72 -0.07 -9.82
C ARG A 11 -24.70 0.67 -10.66
N CYS A 12 -23.49 0.14 -10.82
CA CYS A 12 -22.48 0.74 -11.68
C CYS A 12 -22.94 0.83 -13.14
N ALA A 13 -23.58 -0.23 -13.65
CA ALA A 13 -24.13 -0.25 -15.01
C ALA A 13 -25.27 0.75 -15.21
N ASN A 14 -26.14 0.91 -14.20
CA ASN A 14 -27.31 1.78 -14.29
C ASN A 14 -27.04 3.27 -14.01
N ALA A 15 -25.85 3.61 -13.53
CA ALA A 15 -25.56 4.97 -13.10
C ALA A 15 -25.16 5.93 -14.24
N ASP A 16 -24.90 5.41 -15.44
CA ASP A 16 -24.45 6.17 -16.61
C ASP A 16 -23.27 7.14 -16.32
N LEU A 17 -22.37 6.70 -15.44
CA LEU A 17 -21.17 7.45 -15.04
C LEU A 17 -19.92 6.66 -15.47
N PRO A 18 -19.05 7.22 -16.34
CA PRO A 18 -17.83 6.57 -16.77
C PRO A 18 -16.89 6.18 -15.63
N GLU A 19 -16.87 6.94 -14.53
CA GLU A 19 -16.09 6.65 -13.32
C GLU A 19 -16.57 5.36 -12.65
N LEU A 20 -17.88 5.10 -12.63
CA LEU A 20 -18.45 3.90 -12.01
C LEU A 20 -18.26 2.67 -12.89
N GLN A 21 -18.25 2.83 -14.21
CA GLN A 21 -17.85 1.75 -15.13
C GLN A 21 -16.37 1.39 -14.89
N ARG A 22 -15.48 2.39 -14.81
CA ARG A 22 -14.05 2.17 -14.54
C ARG A 22 -13.81 1.52 -13.17
N LEU A 23 -14.57 1.93 -12.16
CA LEU A 23 -14.53 1.31 -10.84
C LEU A 23 -14.97 -0.16 -10.92
N ALA A 24 -16.07 -0.46 -11.61
CA ALA A 24 -16.54 -1.84 -11.80
C ALA A 24 -15.48 -2.70 -12.51
N THR A 25 -14.87 -2.21 -13.58
CA THR A 25 -13.77 -2.91 -14.27
C THR A 25 -12.58 -3.15 -13.34
N THR A 26 -12.25 -2.18 -12.50
CA THR A 26 -11.16 -2.35 -11.51
C THR A 26 -11.50 -3.46 -10.52
N VAL A 27 -12.72 -3.46 -9.95
CA VAL A 27 -13.13 -4.51 -8.98
C VAL A 27 -13.16 -5.88 -9.65
N GLU A 28 -13.60 -5.98 -10.91
CA GLU A 28 -13.60 -7.22 -11.67
C GLU A 28 -12.17 -7.73 -11.93
N THR A 29 -11.25 -6.83 -12.29
CA THR A 29 -9.83 -7.15 -12.51
C THR A 29 -9.18 -7.77 -11.27
N TRP A 30 -9.50 -7.27 -10.08
CA TRP A 30 -8.95 -7.72 -8.79
C TRP A 30 -9.78 -8.79 -8.08
N TRP A 31 -10.79 -9.36 -8.76
CA TRP A 31 -11.68 -10.35 -8.16
C TRP A 31 -10.95 -11.61 -7.69
N PRO A 32 -9.94 -12.16 -8.40
CA PRO A 32 -9.18 -13.32 -7.91
C PRO A 32 -8.53 -13.08 -6.55
N GLU A 33 -7.94 -11.91 -6.32
CA GLU A 33 -7.28 -11.53 -5.08
C GLU A 33 -8.29 -11.29 -3.95
N ILE A 34 -9.42 -10.64 -4.25
CA ILE A 34 -10.53 -10.46 -3.30
C ILE A 34 -11.05 -11.84 -2.86
N LEU A 35 -11.24 -12.75 -3.80
CA LEU A 35 -11.69 -14.11 -3.53
C LEU A 35 -10.65 -14.88 -2.70
N ALA A 36 -9.36 -14.77 -3.03
CA ALA A 36 -8.28 -15.37 -2.26
C ALA A 36 -8.26 -14.87 -0.81
N PHE A 37 -8.44 -13.56 -0.58
CA PHE A 37 -8.58 -13.00 0.77
C PHE A 37 -9.78 -13.62 1.52
N LEU A 38 -10.94 -13.71 0.88
CA LEU A 38 -12.15 -14.25 1.51
C LEU A 38 -11.99 -15.73 1.91
N HIS A 39 -11.22 -16.51 1.16
CA HIS A 39 -10.95 -17.92 1.49
C HIS A 39 -9.82 -18.12 2.49
N THR A 40 -8.76 -17.34 2.40
CA THR A 40 -7.52 -17.59 3.16
C THR A 40 -7.36 -16.67 4.37
N GLY A 41 -8.07 -15.54 4.41
CA GLY A 41 -7.85 -14.46 5.37
C GLY A 41 -6.52 -13.72 5.20
N ILE A 42 -5.71 -14.06 4.21
CA ILE A 42 -4.40 -13.43 3.97
C ILE A 42 -4.64 -12.02 3.41
N THR A 43 -4.03 -11.02 4.05
CA THR A 43 -4.17 -9.60 3.68
C THR A 43 -2.84 -8.96 3.34
N ASN A 44 -2.89 -7.84 2.60
CA ASN A 44 -1.74 -6.98 2.37
C ASN A 44 -1.40 -6.08 3.58
N ALA A 45 -2.04 -6.27 4.74
CA ALA A 45 -1.90 -5.38 5.89
C ALA A 45 -0.45 -5.24 6.38
N GLY A 46 0.35 -6.31 6.31
CA GLY A 46 1.77 -6.28 6.68
C GLY A 46 2.59 -5.35 5.78
N SER A 47 2.40 -5.44 4.46
CA SER A 47 3.07 -4.58 3.49
C SER A 47 2.59 -3.13 3.62
N GLU A 48 1.28 -2.91 3.83
CA GLU A 48 0.72 -1.58 4.05
C GLU A 48 1.23 -0.92 5.32
N GLY A 49 1.35 -1.68 6.40
CA GLY A 49 1.96 -1.21 7.65
C GLY A 49 3.41 -0.76 7.42
N THR A 50 4.18 -1.55 6.67
CA THR A 50 5.54 -1.19 6.28
C THR A 50 5.56 0.09 5.43
N ASN A 51 4.71 0.18 4.41
CA ASN A 51 4.58 1.36 3.55
C ASN A 51 4.20 2.61 4.35
N ARG A 52 3.36 2.50 5.37
CA ARG A 52 3.00 3.60 6.26
C ARG A 52 4.22 4.11 7.05
N VAL A 53 5.03 3.20 7.59
CA VAL A 53 6.28 3.55 8.28
C VAL A 53 7.24 4.25 7.31
N ILE A 54 7.45 3.69 6.12
CA ILE A 54 8.29 4.29 5.06
C ILE A 54 7.85 5.72 4.75
N LYS A 55 6.55 5.92 4.48
CA LYS A 55 5.99 7.24 4.14
C LYS A 55 6.19 8.24 5.27
N THR A 56 6.09 7.81 6.52
CA THR A 56 6.31 8.68 7.69
C THR A 56 7.75 9.16 7.74
N ILE A 57 8.71 8.24 7.65
CA ILE A 57 10.14 8.58 7.71
C ILE A 57 10.58 9.39 6.50
N ALA A 58 10.01 9.10 5.32
CA ALA A 58 10.29 9.88 4.13
C ALA A 58 9.85 11.35 4.29
N ARG A 59 8.75 11.61 5.00
CA ARG A 59 8.32 12.98 5.37
C ARG A 59 9.26 13.62 6.39
N ASP A 60 9.68 12.88 7.42
CA ASP A 60 10.62 13.40 8.43
C ASP A 60 12.01 13.69 7.85
N ALA A 61 12.41 12.97 6.80
CA ALA A 61 13.66 13.17 6.08
C ALA A 61 13.55 14.19 4.93
N TYR A 62 12.41 14.87 4.80
CA TYR A 62 12.24 15.94 3.83
C TYR A 62 13.26 17.06 4.10
N GLY A 63 13.90 17.58 3.03
CA GLY A 63 14.96 18.59 3.13
C GLY A 63 16.39 18.04 3.22
N PHE A 64 16.57 16.71 3.24
CA PHE A 64 17.89 16.11 3.13
C PHE A 64 18.49 16.39 1.75
N ARG A 65 19.70 16.98 1.71
CA ARG A 65 20.42 17.25 0.46
C ARG A 65 20.99 15.99 -0.20
N ASN A 66 21.18 14.93 0.60
CA ASN A 66 21.67 13.63 0.13
C ASN A 66 20.54 12.58 0.15
N PRO A 67 20.06 12.11 -1.02
CA PRO A 67 19.05 11.05 -1.12
C PRO A 67 19.46 9.73 -0.46
N GLY A 68 20.76 9.44 -0.36
CA GLY A 68 21.29 8.29 0.38
C GLY A 68 20.91 8.35 1.86
N ASN A 69 21.03 9.52 2.49
CA ASN A 69 20.68 9.70 3.90
C ASN A 69 19.17 9.54 4.14
N GLN A 70 18.33 9.98 3.19
CA GLN A 70 16.89 9.74 3.24
C GLN A 70 16.57 8.24 3.19
N ARG A 71 17.17 7.50 2.25
CA ARG A 71 16.98 6.05 2.08
C ARG A 71 17.48 5.26 3.31
N LEU A 72 18.59 5.67 3.89
CA LEU A 72 19.14 5.06 5.11
C LEU A 72 18.16 5.14 6.28
N ARG A 73 17.52 6.29 6.51
CA ARG A 73 16.53 6.43 7.60
C ARG A 73 15.36 5.46 7.43
N THR A 74 14.82 5.36 6.21
CA THR A 74 13.75 4.40 5.89
C THR A 74 14.18 2.97 6.14
N ARG A 75 15.37 2.58 5.64
CA ARG A 75 15.93 1.23 5.79
C ARG A 75 16.11 0.86 7.26
N CYS A 76 16.56 1.80 8.09
CA CYS A 76 16.78 1.57 9.52
C CYS A 76 15.50 1.26 10.27
N ALA A 77 14.39 1.90 9.93
CA ALA A 77 13.13 1.63 10.63
C ALA A 77 12.44 0.35 10.16
N THR A 78 12.46 0.06 8.86
CA THR A 78 11.70 -1.06 8.29
C THR A 78 12.42 -2.39 8.35
N THR A 79 13.76 -2.38 8.27
CA THR A 79 14.54 -3.63 8.31
C THR A 79 14.98 -3.90 9.74
N ARG A 80 14.70 -5.09 10.30
CA ARG A 80 15.14 -5.40 11.67
C ARG A 80 16.66 -5.41 11.82
N ARG A 81 17.36 -6.03 10.86
CA ARG A 81 18.83 -5.96 10.72
C ARG A 81 19.31 -4.53 10.54
N ALA A 82 18.45 -3.65 10.01
CA ALA A 82 18.51 -2.19 9.85
C ALA A 82 18.75 -1.36 11.14
N ARG A 83 18.30 -1.90 12.26
CA ARG A 83 18.09 -1.14 13.52
C ARG A 83 19.37 -1.20 14.35
N GLY A 84 19.99 -0.04 14.62
CA GLY A 84 21.08 0.09 15.60
C GLY A 84 22.52 0.05 15.04
N HIS A 85 22.73 -0.05 13.72
CA HIS A 85 24.08 0.02 13.11
C HIS A 85 24.34 1.34 12.38
N LEU A 86 23.57 2.36 12.72
CA LEU A 86 23.84 3.71 12.28
C LEU A 86 25.14 4.20 12.94
N ASP A 87 26.26 4.01 12.27
CA ASP A 87 27.50 4.69 12.61
C ASP A 87 27.30 6.19 12.30
N ALA A 88 27.40 7.04 13.32
CA ALA A 88 27.25 8.48 13.21
C ALA A 88 28.23 9.09 12.17
N ARG A 89 29.31 8.39 11.82
CA ARG A 89 30.26 8.79 10.77
C ARG A 89 29.67 8.73 9.36
N GLN A 90 28.59 7.98 9.14
CA GLN A 90 27.93 7.85 7.83
C GLN A 90 27.02 9.04 7.46
N PHE A 91 26.79 9.95 8.41
CA PHE A 91 25.94 11.13 8.22
C PHE A 91 26.72 12.46 8.12
N ARG A 92 28.07 12.39 8.07
CA ARG A 92 28.94 13.55 7.88
C ARG A 92 29.13 13.88 6.40
#